data_AF-A0A3M2BZZ8-F1
#
_entry.id   AF-A0A3M2BZZ8-F1
#
_cell.length_a   1.000
_cell.length_b   1.000
_cell.length_c   1.000
_cell.angle_alpha   90.00
_cell.angle_beta   90.00
_cell.angle_gamma   90.00
#
_symmetry.space_group_name_H-M   'P 1'
#
loop_
_entity.id
_entity.type
_entity.pdbx_description
1 polymer ?
#
loop_
_entity_poly.entity_id
_entity_poly.type
_entity_poly.pdbx_seq_one_letter_code
_entity_poly.pdbx_strand_id
1 'polypeptide(L)' 'MSGFILIKESKARTDQTPSTAGFVRELRSALRNRGVLKQENDFLVFQQDYRFSSPSTAVSVLVGGSANGRIL' A
#
# COMPACT_ATOMS: atom_id res chain seq x y z
N MET A 1 14.01 14.68 -8.59
CA MET A 1 12.68 14.62 -7.96
C MET A 1 12.13 13.20 -8.07
N SER A 2 12.46 12.36 -7.11
CA SER A 2 12.07 10.94 -7.05
C SER A 2 10.67 10.82 -6.46
N GLY A 3 9.64 10.92 -7.32
CA GLY A 3 8.29 10.53 -6.95
C GLY A 3 8.12 9.03 -7.11
N PHE A 4 7.51 8.35 -6.15
CA PHE A 4 7.25 6.91 -6.24
C PHE A 4 5.83 6.71 -6.75
N ILE A 5 5.68 5.97 -7.85
CA ILE A 5 4.37 5.67 -8.44
C ILE A 5 4.14 4.18 -8.30
N LEU A 6 3.04 3.79 -7.66
CA LEU A 6 2.52 2.44 -7.78
C LEU A 6 1.65 2.40 -9.02
N ILE A 7 2.00 1.54 -9.95
CA ILE A 7 1.24 1.33 -11.18
C ILE A 7 -0.04 0.56 -10.88
N LYS A 8 -1.05 0.76 -11.72
CA LYS A 8 -2.22 -0.11 -11.73
C LYS A 8 -1.77 -1.58 -11.89
N GLU A 9 -2.58 -2.49 -11.36
CA GLU A 9 -2.32 -3.93 -11.24
C GLU A 9 -1.23 -4.32 -10.24
N SER A 10 -0.60 -3.36 -9.57
CA SER A 10 0.32 -3.66 -8.48
C SER A 10 -0.42 -4.35 -7.33
N LYS A 11 0.17 -5.42 -6.80
CA LYS A 11 -0.44 -6.25 -5.76
C LYS A 11 0.11 -5.91 -4.38
N ALA A 12 -0.78 -5.63 -3.45
CA ALA A 12 -0.54 -5.40 -2.04
C ALA A 12 -1.09 -6.56 -1.21
N ARG A 13 -0.50 -6.82 -0.05
CA ARG A 13 -0.95 -7.85 0.89
C ARG A 13 -2.27 -7.43 1.53
N THR A 14 -3.22 -8.35 1.67
CA THR A 14 -4.45 -8.12 2.47
C THR A 14 -4.13 -8.02 3.94
N ASP A 15 -3.25 -8.90 4.42
CA ASP A 15 -2.86 -9.00 5.81
C ASP A 15 -2.13 -7.73 6.28
N GLN A 16 -2.62 -7.14 7.37
CA GLN A 16 -1.96 -6.01 8.03
C GLN A 16 -1.33 -6.49 9.32
N THR A 17 -0.04 -6.23 9.52
CA THR A 17 0.55 -6.51 10.83
C THR A 17 0.02 -5.49 11.83
N PRO A 18 -0.30 -5.89 13.07
CA PRO A 18 -0.80 -4.96 14.10
C PRO A 18 0.21 -3.86 14.46
N SER A 19 1.49 -4.01 14.06
CA SER A 19 2.55 -3.00 14.20
C SER A 19 2.55 -1.93 13.10
N THR A 20 1.53 -1.90 12.24
CA THR A 20 1.41 -0.89 11.19
C THR A 20 1.09 0.48 11.77
N ALA A 21 1.84 1.50 11.36
CA ALA A 21 1.56 2.89 11.76
C ALA A 21 0.12 3.28 11.39
N GLY A 22 -0.62 3.91 12.32
CA GLY A 22 -2.04 4.26 12.15
C GLY A 22 -2.34 5.03 10.86
N PHE A 23 -1.40 5.88 10.44
CA PHE A 23 -1.48 6.62 9.17
C PHE A 23 -1.58 5.70 7.94
N VAL A 24 -0.87 4.57 7.89
CA VAL A 24 -0.94 3.63 6.76
C VAL A 24 -2.29 2.93 6.71
N ARG A 25 -2.90 2.69 7.88
CA ARG A 25 -4.24 2.11 7.98
C ARG A 25 -5.31 3.08 7.49
N GLU A 26 -5.23 4.35 7.87
CA GLU A 26 -6.08 5.41 7.31
C GLU A 26 -5.87 5.57 5.81
N LEU A 27 -4.62 5.60 5.35
CA LEU A 27 -4.30 5.73 3.94
C LEU A 27 -4.86 4.57 3.11
N ARG A 28 -4.75 3.32 3.58
CA ARG A 28 -5.37 2.16 2.91
C ARG A 28 -6.88 2.23 2.90
N SER A 29 -7.49 2.69 4.00
CA SER A 29 -8.95 2.91 4.04
C SER A 29 -9.37 3.96 3.03
N ALA A 30 -8.66 5.09 2.97
CA ALA A 30 -8.90 6.15 1.99
C ALA A 30 -8.71 5.66 0.55
N LEU A 31 -7.67 4.86 0.28
CA LEU A 31 -7.42 4.28 -1.04
C LEU A 31 -8.49 3.27 -1.44
N ARG A 32 -9.02 2.46 -0.50
CA ARG A 32 -10.18 1.60 -0.77
C ARG A 32 -11.44 2.40 -1.05
N ASN A 33 -11.73 3.42 -0.24
CA ASN A 33 -12.89 4.29 -0.45
C ASN A 33 -12.82 5.05 -1.78
N ARG A 34 -11.62 5.42 -2.22
CA ARG A 34 -11.39 6.04 -3.54
C ARG A 34 -11.49 5.04 -4.70
N GLY A 35 -11.59 3.74 -4.44
CA GLY A 35 -11.56 2.69 -5.47
C GLY A 35 -10.16 2.40 -6.02
N VAL A 36 -9.11 3.00 -5.45
CA VAL A 36 -7.73 2.82 -5.89
C VAL A 36 -7.20 1.44 -5.49
N LEU A 37 -7.45 1.01 -4.25
CA LEU A 37 -7.18 -0.35 -3.79
C LEU A 37 -8.48 -1.15 -3.83
N LYS A 38 -8.46 -2.29 -4.52
CA LYS A 38 -9.58 -3.24 -4.50
C LYS A 38 -9.10 -4.58 -3.97
N GLN A 39 -9.86 -5.18 -3.06
CA GLN A 39 -9.56 -6.52 -2.59
C GLN A 39 -9.96 -7.53 -3.67
N GLU A 40 -9.02 -8.35 -4.10
CA GLU A 40 -9.20 -9.37 -5.12
C GLU A 40 -8.65 -10.69 -4.59
N ASN A 41 -9.58 -11.59 -4.21
CA ASN A 41 -9.29 -12.81 -3.47
C ASN A 41 -8.50 -12.52 -2.18
N ASP A 42 -7.27 -13.02 -2.10
CA ASP A 42 -6.38 -12.93 -0.94
C ASP A 42 -5.46 -11.70 -0.98
N PHE A 43 -5.47 -10.95 -2.08
CA PHE A 43 -4.60 -9.79 -2.29
C PHE A 43 -5.42 -8.52 -2.46
N LEU A 44 -4.77 -7.37 -2.34
CA LEU A 44 -5.30 -6.12 -2.84
C LEU A 44 -4.60 -5.73 -4.12
N VAL A 45 -5.36 -5.30 -5.10
CA VAL A 45 -4.86 -4.88 -6.40
C VAL A 45 -5.14 -3.40 -6.55
N PHE A 46 -4.10 -2.67 -6.94
CA PHE A 46 -4.25 -1.29 -7.36
C PHE A 46 -5.02 -1.25 -8.68
N GLN A 47 -6.17 -0.59 -8.72
CA GLN A 47 -6.98 -0.46 -9.94
C GLN A 47 -6.50 0.71 -10.81
N GLN A 48 -5.70 1.60 -10.25
CA GLN A 48 -5.17 2.79 -10.90
C GLN A 48 -3.77 3.12 -10.36
N ASP A 49 -3.02 3.85 -11.17
CA ASP A 49 -1.73 4.40 -10.78
C ASP A 49 -1.88 5.45 -9.67
N TYR A 50 -1.05 5.32 -8.64
CA TYR A 50 -1.06 6.19 -7.47
C TYR A 50 0.34 6.66 -7.13
N ARG A 51 0.54 7.98 -7.13
CA ARG A 51 1.82 8.61 -6.80
C ARG A 51 1.90 8.88 -5.30
N PHE A 52 2.87 8.25 -4.65
CA PHE A 52 3.27 8.55 -3.29
C PHE A 52 4.36 9.61 -3.28
N SER A 53 4.31 10.48 -2.26
CA SER A 53 5.37 11.46 -1.99
C SER A 53 6.61 10.81 -1.39
N SER A 54 6.49 9.60 -0.82
CA SER A 54 7.58 8.90 -0.13
C SER A 54 7.56 7.39 -0.42
N PRO A 55 8.73 6.78 -0.69
CA PRO A 55 8.84 5.34 -0.96
C PRO A 55 8.42 4.49 0.23
N SER A 56 8.75 4.93 1.45
CA SER A 56 8.45 4.19 2.68
C SER A 56 6.94 4.02 2.86
N THR A 57 6.16 5.02 2.44
CA THR A 57 4.69 4.95 2.44
C THR A 57 4.18 3.98 1.39
N ALA A 58 4.71 4.02 0.17
CA ALA A 58 4.33 3.09 -0.90
C ALA A 58 4.58 1.63 -0.50
N VAL A 59 5.77 1.35 0.05
CA VAL A 59 6.13 0.01 0.54
C VAL A 59 5.23 -0.40 1.71
N SER A 60 4.95 0.51 2.65
CA SER A 60 4.09 0.18 3.80
C SER A 60 2.66 -0.18 3.38
N VAL A 61 2.13 0.47 2.33
CA VAL A 61 0.82 0.16 1.76
C VAL A 61 0.82 -1.18 1.03
N LEU A 62 1.88 -1.50 0.28
CA LEU A 62 2.06 -2.79 -0.39
C LEU A 62 2.20 -3.96 0.60
N VAL A 63 3.06 -3.81 1.60
CA VAL A 63 3.39 -4.89 2.55
C VAL A 63 2.31 -5.02 3.64
N GLY A 64 1.52 -3.97 3.88
CA GLY A 64 0.53 -3.95 4.96
C GLY A 64 1.17 -3.75 6.34
N GLY A 65 2.34 -3.11 6.42
CA GLY A 65 3.10 -2.91 7.65
C GLY A 65 4.28 -1.98 7.46
N SER A 66 4.91 -1.53 8.57
CA SER A 66 6.21 -0.87 8.47
C SER A 66 7.19 -1.87 7.86
N ALA A 67 7.65 -1.61 6.64
CA ALA A 67 8.79 -2.34 6.09
C ALA A 67 10.06 -1.85 6.79
N ASN A 68 10.27 -2.32 8.02
CA ASN A 68 11.61 -2.43 8.55
C ASN A 68 12.32 -3.41 7.62
N GLY A 69 13.13 -2.86 6.70
CA GLY A 69 13.77 -3.55 5.59
C GLY A 69 14.68 -4.69 6.01
N ARG A 70 14.08 -5.81 6.42
CA ARG A 70 14.74 -7.09 6.62
C ARG A 70 14.04 -8.11 5.73
N ILE A 71 14.06 -7.84 4.43
CA ILE A 71 14.12 -8.91 3.44
C ILE A 71 15.50 -9.55 3.63
N LEU A 72 15.50 -10.72 4.27
CA LEU A 72 16.61 -11.69 4.21
C LEU A 72 16.64 -12.32 2.82
#